data_AF-N9N8S3-F1
#
_entry.id   AF-N9N8S3-F1
#
_cell.length_a   1.000
_cell.length_b   1.000
_cell.length_c   1.000
_cell.angle_alpha   90.00
_cell.angle_beta   90.00
_cell.angle_gamma   90.00
#
_symmetry.space_group_name_H-M   'P 1'
#
loop_
_entity.id
_entity.type
_entity.pdbx_description
1 polymer ?
#
loop_
_entity_poly.entity_id
_entity_poly.type
_entity_poly.pdbx_seq_one_letter_code
_entity_poly.pdbx_strand_id
1 'polypeptide(L)'
;MKKGLLIGLSILGLTACGGEGPSSSVAQLNDHQRPSKIYAIDSFSGEYDIISLLIYSAIYVNYKTYSFDLNKKFFVEYSGKPIFKTEKLRSFLTEDSMSTTMPPQLHESQFLIGENAEFDGENLHYTVSNYVGLKPLTLSWKYKKIDVSGLPIKSDKNNPMHSISKSPTAETMAAILGIGYGASNKFPEGSVCWQKQVAESSQEYIEFYSEKIIRHVNEDSEIQRSGQWNNITWVQFKTDSDEPERANVKLNINDKEYWGIYHPLSETFAVEMDNLACDYMNETAFKAAMFSSDILFLLKELNGEVIWEPHYL
;
A
#
# COMPACT_ATOMS: atom_id res chain seq x y z
N MET A 1 -56.85 -14.91 -38.55
CA MET A 1 -56.09 -13.98 -39.41
C MET A 1 -55.86 -12.68 -38.65
N LYS A 2 -54.58 -12.31 -38.42
CA LYS A 2 -53.93 -10.97 -38.54
C LYS A 2 -54.88 -9.74 -38.53
N LYS A 3 -54.72 -8.62 -37.80
CA LYS A 3 -53.62 -7.77 -37.23
C LYS A 3 -54.33 -6.75 -36.28
N GLY A 4 -53.77 -5.96 -35.37
CA GLY A 4 -52.41 -5.61 -34.94
C GLY A 4 -52.46 -4.38 -33.99
N LEU A 5 -51.40 -4.19 -33.19
CA LEU A 5 -50.74 -2.97 -32.61
C LEU A 5 -51.47 -1.58 -32.65
N LEU A 6 -51.34 -0.60 -31.74
CA LEU A 6 -50.27 -0.14 -30.82
C LEU A 6 -50.76 1.06 -29.92
N ILE A 7 -50.10 1.24 -28.76
CA ILE A 7 -49.76 2.49 -27.99
C ILE A 7 -50.84 3.22 -27.15
N GLY A 8 -50.52 3.44 -25.87
CA GLY A 8 -51.11 4.51 -25.05
C GLY A 8 -50.63 4.58 -23.59
N LEU A 9 -49.48 5.23 -23.36
CA LEU A 9 -49.05 6.02 -22.18
C LEU A 9 -49.28 5.52 -20.73
N SER A 10 -48.15 5.26 -20.05
CA SER A 10 -48.02 5.17 -18.59
C SER A 10 -48.12 6.56 -17.95
N ILE A 11 -49.03 6.73 -16.97
CA ILE A 11 -49.11 7.92 -16.10
C ILE A 11 -48.66 7.52 -14.69
N LEU A 12 -47.75 8.34 -14.16
CA LEU A 12 -47.17 8.32 -12.83
C LEU A 12 -48.22 8.35 -11.70
N GLY A 13 -47.98 7.56 -10.65
CA GLY A 13 -48.66 7.69 -9.36
C GLY A 13 -47.66 8.00 -8.25
N LEU A 14 -47.65 9.25 -7.81
CA LEU A 14 -47.12 9.70 -6.52
C LEU A 14 -48.24 10.50 -5.85
N THR A 15 -48.75 10.05 -4.70
CA THR A 15 -49.34 10.92 -3.68
C THR A 15 -49.10 10.34 -2.29
N ALA A 16 -48.72 11.24 -1.40
CA ALA A 16 -48.08 11.04 -0.12
C ALA A 16 -49.02 10.69 1.05
N CYS A 17 -48.39 10.17 2.11
CA CYS A 17 -48.83 10.16 3.50
C CYS A 17 -49.19 11.56 4.04
N GLY A 18 -50.14 11.60 4.98
CA GLY A 18 -50.29 12.67 5.96
C GLY A 18 -50.14 12.12 7.39
N GLY A 19 -49.44 12.87 8.26
CA GLY A 19 -49.39 12.65 9.71
C GLY A 19 -48.11 13.15 10.40
N GLU A 20 -48.19 14.35 11.01
CA GLU A 20 -47.24 15.09 11.87
C GLU A 20 -46.76 14.28 13.10
N GLY A 21 -45.66 14.51 13.84
CA GLY A 21 -44.70 15.60 14.09
C GLY A 21 -43.73 15.14 15.21
N PRO A 22 -42.91 16.02 15.83
CA PRO A 22 -41.45 16.01 15.69
C PRO A 22 -40.68 15.35 16.86
N SER A 23 -39.63 14.60 16.54
CA SER A 23 -38.47 14.49 17.42
C SER A 23 -37.22 14.64 16.59
N SER A 24 -36.49 15.71 16.90
CA SER A 24 -35.14 16.01 16.47
C SER A 24 -34.23 14.82 16.78
N SER A 25 -34.05 13.93 15.82
CA SER A 25 -32.86 13.11 15.73
C SER A 25 -31.92 13.84 14.79
N VAL A 26 -30.84 14.36 15.37
CA VAL A 26 -29.63 14.70 14.64
C VAL A 26 -29.34 13.50 13.73
N ALA A 27 -29.40 13.72 12.42
CA ALA A 27 -29.01 12.69 11.46
C ALA A 27 -27.57 12.30 11.81
N GLN A 28 -27.40 11.14 12.43
CA GLN A 28 -26.11 10.49 12.52
C GLN A 28 -25.58 10.39 11.09
N LEU A 29 -24.42 10.97 10.84
CA LEU A 29 -23.65 10.72 9.63
C LEU A 29 -23.63 9.20 9.42
N ASN A 30 -24.16 8.74 8.29
CA ASN A 30 -24.31 7.31 7.99
C ASN A 30 -22.97 6.57 8.16
N ASP A 31 -22.88 5.74 9.19
CA ASP A 31 -21.76 4.80 9.45
C ASP A 31 -21.59 3.74 8.33
N HIS A 32 -22.51 3.70 7.36
CA HIS A 32 -22.57 2.73 6.27
C HIS A 32 -21.68 3.06 5.04
N GLN A 33 -20.90 4.14 5.03
CA GLN A 33 -20.03 4.50 3.89
C GLN A 33 -18.53 4.26 4.11
N ARG A 34 -18.09 4.01 5.34
CA ARG A 34 -16.68 3.76 5.66
C ARG A 34 -16.31 2.30 5.38
N PRO A 35 -15.27 2.02 4.57
CA PRO A 35 -14.75 0.67 4.47
C PRO A 35 -14.08 0.26 5.78
N SER A 36 -14.49 -0.88 6.35
CA SER A 36 -13.86 -1.46 7.54
C SER A 36 -12.49 -2.07 7.24
N LYS A 37 -12.28 -2.45 5.97
CA LYS A 37 -11.03 -3.01 5.45
C LYS A 37 -10.68 -2.42 4.10
N ILE A 38 -9.38 -2.28 3.87
CA ILE A 38 -8.79 -1.96 2.58
C ILE A 38 -7.62 -2.90 2.33
N TYR A 39 -7.32 -3.16 1.07
CA TYR A 39 -6.35 -4.19 0.68
C TYR A 39 -5.28 -3.57 -0.21
N ALA A 40 -4.06 -4.06 -0.11
CA ALA A 40 -2.98 -3.71 -1.03
C ALA A 40 -2.18 -4.94 -1.42
N ILE A 41 -1.41 -4.79 -2.49
CA ILE A 41 -0.44 -5.79 -2.93
C ILE A 41 0.95 -5.17 -2.73
N ASP A 42 1.80 -5.88 -2.00
CA ASP A 42 3.21 -5.55 -1.88
C ASP A 42 4.01 -6.36 -2.89
N SER A 43 4.96 -5.71 -3.56
CA SER A 43 5.85 -6.34 -4.53
C SER A 43 7.31 -6.16 -4.11
N PHE A 44 8.20 -6.91 -4.77
CA PHE A 44 9.63 -6.88 -4.49
C PHE A 44 10.22 -5.46 -4.55
N SER A 45 10.87 -5.02 -3.46
CA SER A 45 11.50 -3.70 -3.33
C SER A 45 12.95 -3.75 -2.80
N GLY A 46 13.51 -4.95 -2.61
CA GLY A 46 14.85 -5.17 -2.08
C GLY A 46 15.97 -5.09 -3.13
N GLU A 47 17.21 -5.08 -2.66
CA GLU A 47 18.44 -5.06 -3.47
C GLU A 47 18.50 -6.22 -4.48
N TYR A 48 18.93 -5.92 -5.71
CA TYR A 48 19.13 -6.91 -6.76
C TYR A 48 20.50 -7.58 -6.61
N ASP A 49 20.58 -8.63 -5.81
CA ASP A 49 21.55 -9.69 -6.11
C ASP A 49 20.99 -10.68 -7.15
N ILE A 50 21.85 -11.51 -7.75
CA ILE A 50 21.46 -12.45 -8.82
C ILE A 50 20.40 -13.45 -8.33
N ILE A 51 20.39 -13.79 -7.04
CA ILE A 51 19.43 -14.71 -6.43
C ILE A 51 18.10 -13.96 -6.17
N SER A 52 18.17 -12.72 -5.66
CA SER A 52 17.06 -11.76 -5.56
C SER A 52 16.32 -11.59 -6.90
N LEU A 53 17.08 -11.43 -7.98
CA LEU A 53 16.53 -11.25 -9.32
C LEU A 53 15.86 -12.52 -9.85
N LEU A 54 16.52 -13.69 -9.72
CA LEU A 54 16.02 -14.95 -10.29
C LEU A 54 14.80 -15.51 -9.56
N ILE A 55 14.74 -15.33 -8.23
CA ILE A 55 13.69 -15.91 -7.40
C ILE A 55 12.69 -14.81 -7.04
N TYR A 56 13.09 -13.69 -6.46
CA TYR A 56 12.15 -12.84 -5.74
C TYR A 56 11.42 -11.81 -6.61
N SER A 57 12.07 -11.31 -7.66
CA SER A 57 11.43 -10.40 -8.62
C SER A 57 10.25 -11.05 -9.37
N ALA A 58 10.24 -12.39 -9.45
CA ALA A 58 9.25 -13.17 -10.18
C ALA A 58 8.08 -13.68 -9.34
N ILE A 59 8.30 -13.97 -8.04
CA ILE A 59 7.32 -14.71 -7.20
C ILE A 59 7.04 -14.09 -5.84
N TYR A 60 7.79 -13.07 -5.39
CA TYR A 60 7.44 -12.43 -4.12
C TYR A 60 6.26 -11.47 -4.33
N VAL A 61 5.10 -11.91 -3.86
CA VAL A 61 3.90 -11.08 -3.72
C VAL A 61 3.36 -11.28 -2.32
N ASN A 62 3.26 -10.20 -1.55
CA ASN A 62 2.66 -10.25 -0.23
C ASN A 62 1.39 -9.41 -0.23
N TYR A 63 0.27 -10.06 0.04
CA TYR A 63 -1.01 -9.39 0.18
C TYR A 63 -1.15 -8.79 1.57
N LYS A 64 -1.64 -7.55 1.60
CA LYS A 64 -1.81 -6.77 2.82
C LYS A 64 -3.29 -6.50 3.02
N THR A 65 -3.80 -6.87 4.18
CA THR A 65 -5.14 -6.45 4.64
C THR A 65 -4.94 -5.39 5.71
N TYR A 66 -5.55 -4.23 5.51
CA TYR A 66 -5.58 -3.19 6.52
C TYR A 66 -6.97 -3.10 7.14
N SER A 67 -7.02 -2.90 8.45
CA SER A 67 -8.28 -2.83 9.19
C SER A 67 -8.24 -1.77 10.29
N PHE A 68 -9.42 -1.26 10.63
CA PHE A 68 -9.64 -0.27 11.67
C PHE A 68 -10.54 -0.86 12.76
N ASP A 69 -10.16 -0.73 14.03
CA ASP A 69 -11.03 -1.14 15.14
C ASP A 69 -11.82 0.04 15.75
N LEU A 70 -12.73 -0.29 16.67
CA LEU A 70 -13.55 0.69 17.40
C LEU A 70 -12.74 1.61 18.32
N ASN A 71 -11.50 1.21 18.67
CA ASN A 71 -10.59 2.00 19.49
C ASN A 71 -9.69 2.91 18.63
N LYS A 72 -10.02 3.08 17.33
CA LYS A 72 -9.24 3.83 16.36
C LYS A 72 -7.81 3.30 16.21
N LYS A 73 -7.61 1.99 16.31
CA LYS A 73 -6.34 1.35 15.97
C LYS A 73 -6.33 0.95 14.50
N PHE A 74 -5.17 1.12 13.86
CA PHE A 74 -4.93 0.79 12.48
C PHE A 74 -3.94 -0.35 12.39
N PHE A 75 -4.39 -1.44 11.78
CA PHE A 75 -3.63 -2.68 11.67
C PHE A 75 -3.28 -2.98 10.23
N VAL A 76 -2.15 -3.66 10.05
CA VAL A 76 -1.82 -4.38 8.82
C VAL A 76 -1.67 -5.85 9.14
N GLU A 77 -2.22 -6.69 8.28
CA GLU A 77 -2.05 -8.14 8.30
C GLU A 77 -1.44 -8.60 6.98
N TYR A 78 -0.34 -9.35 7.08
CA TYR A 78 0.38 -9.87 5.93
C TYR A 78 0.00 -11.31 5.62
N SER A 79 -0.22 -11.62 4.34
CA SER A 79 -0.46 -12.99 3.90
C SER A 79 0.75 -13.92 4.04
N GLY A 80 1.96 -13.36 4.12
CA GLY A 80 3.22 -14.08 4.32
C GLY A 80 4.25 -13.25 5.09
N LYS A 81 5.44 -13.81 5.33
CA LYS A 81 6.51 -13.14 6.07
C LYS A 81 6.89 -11.81 5.36
N PRO A 82 6.80 -10.66 6.04
CA PRO A 82 7.26 -9.39 5.48
C PRO A 82 8.79 -9.33 5.50
N ILE A 83 9.40 -9.25 4.32
CA ILE A 83 10.87 -9.31 4.13
C ILE A 83 11.46 -8.09 3.39
N PHE A 84 10.63 -7.22 2.80
CA PHE A 84 11.07 -6.00 2.09
C PHE A 84 10.43 -4.74 2.70
N LYS A 85 10.47 -3.61 1.98
CA LYS A 85 9.91 -2.31 2.36
C LYS A 85 8.43 -2.39 2.78
N THR A 86 8.19 -2.71 4.05
CA THR A 86 6.87 -2.98 4.65
C THR A 86 6.70 -2.15 5.90
N GLU A 87 5.45 -1.88 6.28
CA GLU A 87 5.10 -1.09 7.46
C GLU A 87 5.69 -1.70 8.76
N LYS A 88 5.82 -3.02 8.84
CA LYS A 88 6.50 -3.71 9.95
C LYS A 88 7.98 -3.31 10.08
N LEU A 89 8.67 -3.17 8.96
CA LEU A 89 10.12 -2.96 8.90
C LEU A 89 10.52 -1.48 8.87
N ARG A 90 9.55 -0.56 8.90
CA ARG A 90 9.78 0.89 8.91
C ARG A 90 10.47 1.33 10.18
N SER A 91 11.62 1.96 9.99
CA SER A 91 12.24 2.83 11.00
C SER A 91 12.01 4.29 10.61
N PHE A 92 12.02 5.17 11.61
CA PHE A 92 11.72 6.60 11.44
C PHE A 92 12.78 7.45 12.12
N LEU A 93 13.27 8.48 11.43
CA LEU A 93 14.13 9.51 12.01
C LEU A 93 13.46 10.87 11.79
N THR A 94 13.32 11.65 12.85
CA THR A 94 12.94 13.07 12.77
C THR A 94 13.99 13.91 13.49
N GLU A 95 13.86 15.23 13.42
CA GLU A 95 14.73 16.16 14.15
C GLU A 95 14.82 15.83 15.66
N ASP A 96 13.70 15.44 16.25
CA ASP A 96 13.54 15.30 17.71
C ASP A 96 13.75 13.87 18.24
N SER A 97 13.58 12.82 17.43
CA SER A 97 13.73 11.43 17.89
C SER A 97 13.99 10.44 16.74
N MET A 98 14.27 9.19 17.10
CA MET A 98 14.42 8.07 16.18
C MET A 98 13.67 6.86 16.73
N SER A 99 13.01 6.13 15.84
CA SER A 99 12.45 4.80 16.14
C SER A 99 13.04 3.76 15.19
N THR A 100 13.63 2.73 15.78
CA THR A 100 14.03 1.48 15.11
C THR A 100 13.28 0.27 15.65
N THR A 101 12.29 0.50 16.52
CA THR A 101 11.50 -0.56 17.16
C THR A 101 10.40 -1.03 16.22
N MET A 102 10.22 -2.34 16.10
CA MET A 102 9.12 -2.89 15.30
C MET A 102 7.75 -2.50 15.91
N PRO A 103 6.71 -2.33 15.07
CA PRO A 103 5.37 -2.09 15.57
C PRO A 103 4.83 -3.24 16.43
N PRO A 104 3.96 -2.96 17.43
CA PRO A 104 3.42 -3.99 18.30
C PRO A 104 2.71 -5.09 17.50
N GLN A 105 3.11 -6.33 17.76
CA GLN A 105 2.54 -7.52 17.14
C GLN A 105 1.38 -8.05 17.98
N LEU A 106 0.24 -8.34 17.35
CA LEU A 106 -0.91 -8.93 18.03
C LEU A 106 -0.89 -10.46 17.89
N HIS A 107 -0.74 -10.94 16.66
CA HIS A 107 -0.62 -12.35 16.29
C HIS A 107 0.44 -12.49 15.17
N GLU A 108 0.76 -13.72 14.73
CA GLU A 108 1.91 -14.01 13.85
C GLU A 108 2.03 -13.11 12.61
N SER A 109 0.92 -12.73 11.98
CA SER A 109 0.88 -11.94 10.74
C SER A 109 0.38 -10.50 10.90
N GLN A 110 -0.09 -10.09 12.10
CA GLN A 110 -0.82 -8.84 12.30
C GLN A 110 -0.10 -7.87 13.24
N PHE A 111 0.06 -6.63 12.77
CA PHE A 111 0.81 -5.57 13.45
C PHE A 111 -0.04 -4.31 13.60
N LEU A 112 0.02 -3.68 14.77
CA LEU A 112 -0.49 -2.33 14.99
C LEU A 112 0.47 -1.35 14.33
N ILE A 113 0.03 -0.60 13.33
CA ILE A 113 0.87 0.39 12.63
C ILE A 113 0.48 1.83 12.97
N GLY A 114 -0.77 2.05 13.40
CA GLY A 114 -1.24 3.38 13.78
C GLY A 114 -2.27 3.40 14.89
N GLU A 115 -2.35 4.53 15.58
CA GLU A 115 -3.33 4.84 16.62
C GLU A 115 -4.09 6.13 16.25
N ASN A 116 -5.22 6.39 16.91
CA ASN A 116 -6.12 7.51 16.60
C ASN A 116 -6.51 7.56 15.11
N ALA A 117 -6.65 6.39 14.51
CA ALA A 117 -6.84 6.22 13.09
C ALA A 117 -8.26 6.49 12.62
N GLU A 118 -8.38 7.31 11.58
CA GLU A 118 -9.64 7.70 10.96
C GLU A 118 -9.51 7.55 9.44
N PHE A 119 -10.47 6.86 8.83
CA PHE A 119 -10.55 6.70 7.38
C PHE A 119 -11.99 6.91 6.94
N ASP A 120 -12.29 7.96 6.19
CA ASP A 120 -13.66 8.22 5.71
C ASP A 120 -13.94 7.65 4.31
N GLY A 121 -12.96 6.93 3.73
CA GLY A 121 -13.00 6.46 2.35
C GLY A 121 -12.30 7.37 1.35
N GLU A 122 -11.76 8.50 1.76
CA GLU A 122 -10.88 9.36 0.95
C GLU A 122 -9.71 9.90 1.75
N ASN A 123 -9.86 10.16 3.04
CA ASN A 123 -8.86 10.73 3.92
C ASN A 123 -8.53 9.71 5.02
N LEU A 124 -7.29 9.24 5.06
CA LEU A 124 -6.75 8.38 6.12
C LEU A 124 -5.83 9.23 7.00
N HIS A 125 -6.06 9.23 8.30
CA HIS A 125 -5.23 9.90 9.30
C HIS A 125 -4.88 8.93 10.42
N TYR A 126 -3.64 8.93 10.91
CA TYR A 126 -3.24 8.14 12.08
C TYR A 126 -1.91 8.64 12.69
N THR A 127 -1.70 8.36 13.97
CA THR A 127 -0.40 8.50 14.66
C THR A 127 0.38 7.20 14.55
N VAL A 128 1.66 7.26 14.18
CA VAL A 128 2.53 6.09 14.02
C VAL A 128 2.76 5.41 15.38
N SER A 129 2.39 4.13 15.47
CA SER A 129 2.34 3.40 16.75
C SER A 129 3.69 3.10 17.39
N ASN A 130 4.75 2.95 16.59
CA ASN A 130 6.09 2.62 17.05
C ASN A 130 7.00 3.85 17.15
N TYR A 131 6.47 5.06 16.97
CA TYR A 131 7.28 6.28 17.06
C TYR A 131 7.09 6.97 18.42
N VAL A 132 8.17 7.03 19.21
CA VAL A 132 8.18 7.69 20.51
C VAL A 132 9.14 8.87 20.45
N GLY A 133 8.58 10.07 20.32
CA GLY A 133 9.30 11.34 20.33
C GLY A 133 8.52 12.42 21.08
N LEU A 134 9.15 13.57 21.31
CA LEU A 134 8.50 14.71 21.98
C LEU A 134 7.23 15.18 21.25
N LYS A 135 7.28 15.14 19.92
CA LYS A 135 6.13 15.36 19.03
C LYS A 135 5.76 14.03 18.38
N PRO A 136 4.52 13.54 18.51
CA PRO A 136 4.07 12.36 17.79
C PRO A 136 4.23 12.53 16.28
N LEU A 137 4.60 11.45 15.59
CA LEU A 137 4.59 11.41 14.13
C LEU A 137 3.18 11.00 13.69
N THR A 138 2.47 11.96 13.08
CA THR A 138 1.12 11.76 12.58
C THR A 138 1.14 11.88 11.07
N LEU A 139 0.50 10.94 10.39
CA LEU A 139 0.45 10.84 8.94
C LEU A 139 -0.99 11.01 8.46
N SER A 140 -1.18 11.85 7.45
CA SER A 140 -2.48 12.08 6.79
C SER A 140 -2.34 11.84 5.30
N TRP A 141 -3.20 11.03 4.72
CA TRP A 141 -3.18 10.70 3.31
C TRP A 141 -4.54 10.97 2.69
N LYS A 142 -4.53 11.68 1.56
CA LYS A 142 -5.72 11.90 0.74
C LYS A 142 -5.68 11.00 -0.48
N TYR A 143 -6.78 10.32 -0.74
CA TYR A 143 -6.97 9.38 -1.82
C TYR A 143 -8.09 9.87 -2.74
N LYS A 144 -7.94 9.57 -4.03
CA LYS A 144 -9.02 9.60 -5.00
C LYS A 144 -9.66 8.21 -5.05
N LYS A 145 -10.93 8.11 -4.71
CA LYS A 145 -11.73 6.90 -4.85
C LYS A 145 -12.19 6.75 -6.30
N ILE A 146 -11.91 5.62 -6.93
CA ILE A 146 -12.14 5.36 -8.36
C ILE A 146 -12.90 4.04 -8.50
N ASP A 147 -14.01 4.06 -9.23
CA ASP A 147 -14.64 2.84 -9.72
C ASP A 147 -13.83 2.31 -10.90
N VAL A 148 -13.26 1.11 -10.75
CA VAL A 148 -12.42 0.47 -11.75
C VAL A 148 -13.14 -0.68 -12.46
N SER A 149 -14.44 -0.87 -12.23
CA SER A 149 -15.24 -1.93 -12.83
C SER A 149 -15.11 -1.93 -14.35
N GLY A 150 -14.81 -3.10 -14.93
CA GLY A 150 -14.63 -3.29 -16.37
C GLY A 150 -13.29 -2.80 -16.94
N LEU A 151 -12.47 -2.09 -16.15
CA LEU A 151 -11.11 -1.74 -16.56
C LEU A 151 -10.21 -2.99 -16.58
N PRO A 152 -9.20 -3.05 -17.48
CA PRO A 152 -8.20 -4.11 -17.46
C PRO A 152 -7.42 -4.09 -16.15
N ILE A 153 -7.25 -5.24 -15.49
CA ILE A 153 -6.51 -5.35 -14.23
C ILE A 153 -5.04 -4.89 -14.40
N LYS A 154 -4.48 -5.13 -15.59
CA LYS A 154 -3.13 -4.70 -15.99
C LYS A 154 -2.97 -3.19 -16.23
N SER A 155 -4.03 -2.38 -16.14
CA SER A 155 -3.89 -0.93 -16.24
C SER A 155 -3.44 -0.29 -14.93
N ASP A 156 -3.56 -1.03 -13.81
CA ASP A 156 -3.01 -0.61 -12.52
C ASP A 156 -1.49 -0.74 -12.52
N LYS A 157 -0.76 0.37 -12.37
CA LYS A 157 0.71 0.35 -12.34
C LYS A 157 1.29 -0.40 -11.14
N ASN A 158 0.55 -0.48 -10.03
CA ASN A 158 0.98 -1.23 -8.85
C ASN A 158 0.80 -2.75 -9.01
N ASN A 159 0.31 -3.18 -10.17
CA ASN A 159 0.11 -4.58 -10.47
C ASN A 159 1.45 -5.35 -10.57
N PRO A 160 1.61 -6.44 -9.80
CA PRO A 160 2.85 -7.23 -9.82
C PRO A 160 3.24 -7.80 -11.19
N MET A 161 2.28 -7.99 -12.11
CA MET A 161 2.57 -8.46 -13.47
C MET A 161 3.47 -7.50 -14.25
N HIS A 162 3.47 -6.21 -13.94
CA HIS A 162 4.40 -5.27 -14.57
C HIS A 162 5.85 -5.62 -14.26
N SER A 163 6.15 -5.94 -13.01
CA SER A 163 7.49 -6.37 -12.59
C SER A 163 7.86 -7.71 -13.21
N ILE A 164 6.93 -8.67 -13.23
CA ILE A 164 7.15 -9.97 -13.88
C ILE A 164 7.48 -9.79 -15.37
N SER A 165 6.75 -8.92 -16.07
CA SER A 165 6.94 -8.67 -17.51
C SER A 165 8.26 -7.97 -17.90
N LYS A 166 9.00 -7.42 -16.92
CA LYS A 166 10.30 -6.80 -17.18
C LYS A 166 11.43 -7.84 -17.32
N SER A 167 11.20 -9.09 -16.94
CA SER A 167 12.22 -10.15 -16.93
C SER A 167 11.72 -11.41 -17.66
N PRO A 168 12.35 -11.81 -18.79
CA PRO A 168 11.98 -13.04 -19.50
C PRO A 168 12.04 -14.30 -18.62
N THR A 169 12.98 -14.33 -17.67
CA THR A 169 13.08 -15.41 -16.67
C THR A 169 11.89 -15.39 -15.72
N ALA A 170 11.49 -14.21 -15.24
CA ALA A 170 10.33 -14.07 -14.35
C ALA A 170 9.03 -14.46 -15.06
N GLU A 171 8.84 -14.06 -16.32
CA GLU A 171 7.69 -14.47 -17.14
C GLU A 171 7.65 -15.99 -17.33
N THR A 172 8.79 -16.60 -17.66
CA THR A 172 8.90 -18.06 -17.83
C THR A 172 8.54 -18.80 -16.53
N MET A 173 9.07 -18.32 -15.40
CA MET A 173 8.75 -18.89 -14.08
C MET A 173 7.28 -18.70 -13.72
N ALA A 174 6.72 -17.51 -13.94
CA ALA A 174 5.31 -17.24 -13.72
C ALA A 174 4.42 -18.19 -14.54
N ALA A 175 4.77 -18.44 -15.81
CA ALA A 175 4.05 -19.38 -16.65
C ALA A 175 4.14 -20.84 -16.16
N ILE A 176 5.34 -21.32 -15.77
CA ILE A 176 5.54 -22.65 -15.19
C ILE A 176 4.71 -22.81 -13.90
N LEU A 177 4.66 -21.74 -13.11
CA LEU A 177 3.96 -21.65 -11.85
C LEU A 177 2.51 -21.19 -12.00
N GLY A 178 1.92 -21.19 -13.20
CA GLY A 178 0.52 -20.79 -13.39
C GLY A 178 0.12 -19.45 -12.76
N ILE A 179 1.08 -18.53 -12.56
CA ILE A 179 0.87 -17.22 -11.98
C ILE A 179 0.25 -16.33 -13.05
N GLY A 180 -0.99 -15.93 -12.79
CA GLY A 180 -1.76 -15.07 -13.65
C GLY A 180 -3.08 -14.72 -12.97
N TYR A 181 -3.88 -13.88 -13.63
CA TYR A 181 -5.23 -13.60 -13.16
C TYR A 181 -6.14 -14.80 -13.43
N GLY A 182 -7.23 -14.90 -12.67
CA GLY A 182 -8.30 -15.85 -12.94
C GLY A 182 -9.00 -15.61 -14.28
N ALA A 183 -10.20 -16.18 -14.45
CA ALA A 183 -10.91 -16.23 -15.73
C ALA A 183 -11.18 -14.89 -16.44
N SER A 184 -11.06 -13.74 -15.76
CA SER A 184 -11.22 -12.40 -16.32
C SER A 184 -9.97 -11.56 -16.13
N ASN A 185 -9.52 -10.88 -17.20
CA ASN A 185 -8.46 -9.88 -17.16
C ASN A 185 -8.96 -8.47 -16.82
N LYS A 186 -10.22 -8.35 -16.41
CA LYS A 186 -10.90 -7.10 -16.05
C LYS A 186 -11.45 -7.17 -14.64
N PHE A 187 -11.46 -6.02 -13.98
CA PHE A 187 -12.10 -5.86 -12.69
C PHE A 187 -13.61 -6.13 -12.77
N PRO A 188 -14.19 -6.94 -11.87
CA PRO A 188 -15.62 -7.18 -11.81
C PRO A 188 -16.39 -5.93 -11.34
N GLU A 189 -17.70 -5.94 -11.52
CA GLU A 189 -18.59 -4.87 -11.05
C GLU A 189 -18.47 -4.65 -9.54
N GLY A 190 -18.46 -3.38 -9.12
CA GLY A 190 -18.29 -2.98 -7.72
C GLY A 190 -16.82 -2.94 -7.26
N SER A 191 -15.87 -3.00 -8.19
CA SER A 191 -14.44 -2.87 -7.88
C SER A 191 -14.05 -1.41 -7.63
N VAL A 192 -13.44 -1.15 -6.48
CA VAL A 192 -13.02 0.20 -6.08
C VAL A 192 -11.53 0.23 -5.82
N CYS A 193 -10.88 1.27 -6.35
CA CYS A 193 -9.48 1.59 -6.17
C CYS A 193 -9.36 2.94 -5.45
N TRP A 194 -8.39 3.06 -4.55
CA TRP A 194 -8.00 4.30 -3.91
C TRP A 194 -6.58 4.63 -4.32
N GLN A 195 -6.41 5.77 -5.00
CA GLN A 195 -5.13 6.26 -5.49
C GLN A 195 -4.69 7.48 -4.69
N LYS A 196 -3.53 7.42 -4.07
CA LYS A 196 -2.99 8.48 -3.22
C LYS A 196 -2.74 9.74 -4.05
N GLN A 197 -3.16 10.87 -3.51
CA GLN A 197 -3.06 12.20 -4.12
C GLN A 197 -2.10 13.08 -3.33
N VAL A 198 -2.22 13.03 -1.99
CA VAL A 198 -1.44 13.85 -1.08
C VAL A 198 -1.04 13.02 0.13
N ALA A 199 0.18 13.20 0.60
CA ALA A 199 0.62 12.75 1.90
C ALA A 199 1.10 13.96 2.71
N GLU A 200 0.64 14.06 3.95
CA GLU A 200 1.02 15.10 4.89
C GLU A 200 1.50 14.45 6.19
N SER A 201 2.35 15.17 6.90
CA SER A 201 2.93 14.72 8.16
C SER A 201 2.96 15.85 9.18
N SER A 202 2.93 15.50 10.48
CA SER A 202 3.06 16.48 11.57
C SER A 202 4.46 17.11 11.67
N GLN A 203 5.46 16.46 11.08
CA GLN A 203 6.86 16.85 11.06
C GLN A 203 7.57 16.15 9.90
N GLU A 204 8.63 16.75 9.38
CA GLU A 204 9.48 16.09 8.40
C GLU A 204 10.16 14.87 9.02
N TYR A 205 10.34 13.82 8.22
CA TYR A 205 10.92 12.58 8.69
C TYR A 205 11.64 11.82 7.58
N ILE A 206 12.52 10.92 7.96
CA ILE A 206 13.12 9.92 7.07
C ILE A 206 12.55 8.56 7.45
N GLU A 207 11.91 7.89 6.49
CA GLU A 207 11.58 6.47 6.58
C GLU A 207 12.81 5.68 6.12
N PHE A 208 13.35 4.78 6.95
CA PHE A 208 14.57 4.06 6.61
C PHE A 208 14.55 2.58 6.98
N TYR A 209 15.44 1.84 6.35
CA TYR A 209 15.58 0.38 6.42
C TYR A 209 17.05 -0.01 6.38
N SER A 210 17.36 -1.25 6.79
CA SER A 210 18.67 -1.82 6.52
C SER A 210 18.93 -1.83 5.01
N GLU A 211 20.17 -1.59 4.60
CA GLU A 211 20.62 -1.53 3.20
C GLU A 211 20.03 -2.65 2.32
N LYS A 212 20.02 -3.89 2.81
CA LYS A 212 19.58 -5.04 2.02
C LYS A 212 18.07 -5.13 1.80
N ILE A 213 17.27 -4.37 2.56
CA ILE A 213 15.80 -4.39 2.52
C ILE A 213 15.27 -3.51 1.39
N ILE A 214 16.03 -2.48 0.98
CA ILE A 214 15.55 -1.45 0.07
C ILE A 214 16.62 -1.13 -0.98
N ARG A 215 16.22 -1.09 -2.25
CA ARG A 215 17.09 -0.58 -3.33
C ARG A 215 17.40 0.89 -3.12
N HIS A 216 18.63 1.26 -3.37
CA HIS A 216 19.06 2.65 -3.25
C HIS A 216 19.82 3.14 -4.49
N VAL A 217 20.00 4.45 -4.56
CA VAL A 217 20.87 5.09 -5.55
C VAL A 217 22.35 4.82 -5.24
N ASN A 218 23.22 5.05 -6.23
CA ASN A 218 24.67 4.95 -6.03
C ASN A 218 25.17 6.10 -5.14
N GLU A 219 26.13 5.84 -4.26
CA GLU A 219 26.83 6.82 -3.42
C GLU A 219 27.58 7.89 -4.22
N ASP A 220 27.95 7.59 -5.47
CA ASP A 220 28.55 8.56 -6.40
C ASP A 220 27.54 9.59 -6.94
N SER A 221 26.24 9.45 -6.60
CA SER A 221 25.20 10.36 -7.05
C SER A 221 25.38 11.77 -6.48
N GLU A 222 24.85 12.77 -7.20
CA GLU A 222 24.88 14.17 -6.75
C GLU A 222 24.17 14.34 -5.39
N ILE A 223 24.82 14.99 -4.43
CA ILE A 223 24.23 15.30 -3.12
C ILE A 223 23.26 16.49 -3.28
N GLN A 224 22.01 16.29 -2.89
CA GLN A 224 20.99 17.35 -2.89
C GLN A 224 20.98 18.13 -1.57
N ARG A 225 21.10 17.43 -0.45
CA ARG A 225 21.13 18.03 0.89
C ARG A 225 21.71 17.06 1.90
N SER A 226 22.09 17.58 3.06
CA SER A 226 22.56 16.80 4.20
C SER A 226 22.19 17.50 5.49
N GLY A 227 22.12 16.76 6.58
CA GLY A 227 21.80 17.33 7.88
C GLY A 227 22.17 16.41 9.02
N GLN A 228 21.78 16.83 10.21
CA GLN A 228 21.90 16.03 11.42
C GLN A 228 20.58 16.13 12.19
N TRP A 229 19.98 14.99 12.50
CA TRP A 229 18.73 14.86 13.23
C TRP A 229 18.90 13.83 14.33
N ASN A 230 18.44 14.13 15.56
CA ASN A 230 18.67 13.28 16.73
C ASN A 230 20.11 12.73 16.84
N ASN A 231 21.11 13.60 16.60
CA ASN A 231 22.54 13.28 16.53
C ASN A 231 22.99 12.33 15.39
N ILE A 232 22.10 11.91 14.50
CA ILE A 232 22.41 11.07 13.34
C ILE A 232 22.64 11.95 12.12
N THR A 233 23.81 11.81 11.49
CA THR A 233 24.11 12.45 10.21
C THR A 233 23.40 11.71 9.09
N TRP A 234 22.81 12.48 8.17
CA TRP A 234 22.12 11.96 7.01
C TRP A 234 22.47 12.76 5.76
N VAL A 235 22.52 12.08 4.63
CA VAL A 235 22.81 12.67 3.32
C VAL A 235 21.74 12.23 2.34
N GLN A 236 21.12 13.18 1.66
CA GLN A 236 20.21 12.90 0.56
C GLN A 236 20.91 13.12 -0.77
N PHE A 237 20.86 12.09 -1.60
CA PHE A 237 21.31 12.06 -2.97
C PHE A 237 20.17 12.35 -3.94
N LYS A 238 20.53 12.75 -5.15
CA LYS A 238 19.59 12.95 -6.25
C LYS A 238 18.91 11.63 -6.60
N THR A 239 17.59 11.67 -6.78
CA THR A 239 16.81 10.51 -7.23
C THR A 239 17.19 10.12 -8.65
N ASP A 240 17.10 8.83 -8.94
CA ASP A 240 17.16 8.30 -10.29
C ASP A 240 15.86 8.65 -11.02
N SER A 241 15.94 9.28 -12.19
CA SER A 241 14.73 9.66 -12.95
C SER A 241 13.99 8.46 -13.52
N ASP A 242 14.70 7.35 -13.76
CA ASP A 242 14.11 6.14 -14.34
C ASP A 242 13.52 5.22 -13.26
N GLU A 243 14.02 5.34 -12.02
CA GLU A 243 13.56 4.57 -10.84
C GLU A 243 13.41 5.48 -9.60
N PRO A 244 12.43 6.40 -9.61
CA PRO A 244 12.25 7.41 -8.56
C PRO A 244 11.86 6.83 -7.19
N GLU A 245 11.48 5.57 -7.12
CA GLU A 245 11.12 4.85 -5.90
C GLU A 245 12.31 4.36 -5.07
N ARG A 246 13.53 4.39 -5.62
CA ARG A 246 14.76 3.99 -4.92
C ARG A 246 15.02 4.91 -3.71
N ALA A 247 15.48 4.32 -2.62
CA ALA A 247 15.95 5.07 -1.48
C ALA A 247 17.11 5.99 -1.88
N ASN A 248 17.05 7.24 -1.42
CA ASN A 248 18.03 8.26 -1.77
C ASN A 248 18.60 8.98 -0.54
N VAL A 249 18.28 8.52 0.66
CA VAL A 249 18.85 9.04 1.90
C VAL A 249 19.73 7.97 2.53
N LYS A 250 20.99 8.28 2.77
CA LYS A 250 21.93 7.44 3.50
C LYS A 250 22.05 7.93 4.94
N LEU A 251 22.08 6.97 5.85
CA LEU A 251 22.18 7.14 7.30
C LEU A 251 23.28 6.22 7.84
N ASN A 252 24.02 6.69 8.85
CA ASN A 252 24.95 5.84 9.60
C ASN A 252 24.57 5.87 11.09
N ILE A 253 24.22 4.70 11.63
CA ILE A 253 23.80 4.54 13.02
C ILE A 253 24.61 3.38 13.63
N ASN A 254 25.46 3.69 14.62
CA ASN A 254 26.31 2.70 15.30
C ASN A 254 27.16 1.86 14.33
N ASP A 255 27.84 2.52 13.40
CA ASP A 255 28.68 1.91 12.36
C ASP A 255 27.92 0.97 11.40
N LYS A 256 26.59 1.08 11.36
CA LYS A 256 25.73 0.38 10.41
C LYS A 256 25.09 1.35 9.45
N GLU A 257 25.08 0.94 8.20
CA GLU A 257 24.49 1.69 7.10
C GLU A 257 23.00 1.39 6.96
N TYR A 258 22.23 2.45 6.70
CA TYR A 258 20.81 2.39 6.41
C TYR A 258 20.49 3.29 5.24
N TRP A 259 19.46 2.90 4.50
CA TRP A 259 18.94 3.65 3.37
C TRP A 259 17.46 3.94 3.56
N GLY A 260 17.05 5.12 3.12
CA GLY A 260 15.71 5.62 3.34
C GLY A 260 15.25 6.66 2.34
N ILE A 261 14.07 7.20 2.62
CA ILE A 261 13.40 8.23 1.84
C ILE A 261 13.06 9.35 2.79
N TYR A 262 13.40 10.58 2.39
CA TYR A 262 12.97 11.76 3.11
C TYR A 262 11.56 12.14 2.71
N HIS A 263 10.73 12.43 3.71
CA HIS A 263 9.37 12.91 3.56
C HIS A 263 9.23 14.33 4.12
N PRO A 264 8.92 15.33 3.27
CA PRO A 264 8.57 16.67 3.74
C PRO A 264 7.21 16.69 4.43
N LEU A 265 6.82 17.86 4.94
CA LEU A 265 5.51 18.07 5.59
C LEU A 265 4.32 17.78 4.67
N SER A 266 4.49 17.97 3.35
CA SER A 266 3.46 17.72 2.35
C SER A 266 4.09 17.24 1.04
N GLU A 267 3.56 16.16 0.51
CA GLU A 267 3.92 15.54 -0.76
C GLU A 267 2.66 15.45 -1.62
N THR A 268 2.77 15.88 -2.88
CA THR A 268 1.69 15.74 -3.86
C THR A 268 2.13 14.75 -4.94
N PHE A 269 1.26 13.80 -5.23
CA PHE A 269 1.48 12.76 -6.22
C PHE A 269 0.76 13.17 -7.51
N ALA A 270 1.50 13.21 -8.63
CA ALA A 270 0.92 13.55 -9.92
C ALA A 270 -0.05 12.45 -10.36
N VAL A 271 -1.31 12.84 -10.62
CA VAL A 271 -2.38 11.91 -10.99
C VAL A 271 -2.78 12.19 -12.41
N GLU A 272 -2.07 11.55 -13.33
CA GLU A 272 -2.43 11.57 -14.74
C GLU A 272 -3.63 10.65 -14.97
N MET A 273 -4.58 11.06 -15.81
CA MET A 273 -5.80 10.30 -16.06
C MET A 273 -5.53 8.90 -16.64
N ASP A 274 -4.43 8.73 -17.39
CA ASP A 274 -4.03 7.47 -18.00
C ASP A 274 -3.12 6.62 -17.09
N ASN A 275 -2.97 7.03 -15.83
CA ASN A 275 -1.97 6.51 -14.90
C ASN A 275 -2.64 6.04 -13.60
N LEU A 276 -3.46 4.99 -13.73
CA LEU A 276 -4.07 4.31 -12.60
C LEU A 276 -2.99 3.62 -11.75
N ALA A 277 -2.94 3.95 -10.46
CA ALA A 277 -2.09 3.27 -9.49
C ALA A 277 -2.89 3.04 -8.21
N CYS A 278 -3.29 1.80 -7.96
CA CYS A 278 -4.11 1.47 -6.80
C CYS A 278 -3.23 1.27 -5.56
N ASP A 279 -3.13 2.30 -4.71
CA ASP A 279 -2.50 2.18 -3.39
C ASP A 279 -3.31 1.24 -2.49
N TYR A 280 -4.65 1.38 -2.55
CA TYR A 280 -5.58 0.47 -1.90
C TYR A 280 -6.71 0.03 -2.83
N MET A 281 -7.29 -1.11 -2.51
CA MET A 281 -8.42 -1.72 -3.20
C MET A 281 -9.49 -2.16 -2.20
N ASN A 282 -10.74 -2.26 -2.65
CA ASN A 282 -11.75 -2.99 -1.89
C ASN A 282 -11.58 -4.49 -2.10
N GLU A 283 -12.29 -5.31 -1.33
CA GLU A 283 -12.14 -6.77 -1.39
C GLU A 283 -12.42 -7.34 -2.80
N THR A 284 -13.43 -6.80 -3.49
CA THR A 284 -13.81 -7.19 -4.85
C THR A 284 -12.70 -6.94 -5.86
N ALA A 285 -12.13 -5.73 -5.88
CA ALA A 285 -11.01 -5.39 -6.75
C ALA A 285 -9.76 -6.21 -6.39
N PHE A 286 -9.46 -6.33 -5.11
CA PHE A 286 -8.30 -7.05 -4.60
C PHE A 286 -8.32 -8.55 -4.98
N LYS A 287 -9.46 -9.24 -4.79
CA LYS A 287 -9.62 -10.64 -5.19
C LYS A 287 -9.45 -10.88 -6.69
N ALA A 288 -9.75 -9.88 -7.52
CA ALA A 288 -9.52 -9.95 -8.96
C ALA A 288 -8.04 -9.73 -9.31
N ALA A 289 -7.35 -8.83 -8.60
CA ALA A 289 -5.96 -8.48 -8.85
C ALA A 289 -4.95 -9.46 -8.26
N MET A 290 -5.32 -10.21 -7.22
CA MET A 290 -4.46 -11.24 -6.63
C MET A 290 -4.32 -12.48 -7.54
N PHE A 291 -3.18 -13.15 -7.44
CA PHE A 291 -2.93 -14.43 -8.12
C PHE A 291 -3.63 -15.57 -7.38
N SER A 292 -4.05 -16.61 -8.11
CA SER A 292 -4.68 -17.79 -7.49
C SER A 292 -3.71 -18.48 -6.51
N SER A 293 -4.24 -18.84 -5.34
CA SER A 293 -3.50 -19.16 -4.10
C SER A 293 -2.70 -20.47 -4.08
N ASP A 294 -2.83 -21.34 -5.09
CA ASP A 294 -2.35 -22.72 -4.97
C ASP A 294 -0.82 -22.84 -4.95
N ILE A 295 -0.09 -21.83 -5.42
CA ILE A 295 1.38 -21.89 -5.54
C ILE A 295 2.13 -21.08 -4.48
N LEU A 296 1.52 -20.02 -3.95
CA LEU A 296 2.03 -19.35 -2.74
C LEU A 296 2.02 -20.29 -1.53
N PHE A 297 1.07 -21.24 -1.48
CA PHE A 297 1.04 -22.31 -0.49
C PHE A 297 2.21 -23.30 -0.66
N LEU A 298 2.50 -23.72 -1.89
CA LEU A 298 3.60 -24.65 -2.20
C LEU A 298 5.00 -24.04 -1.93
N LEU A 299 5.19 -22.75 -2.20
CA LEU A 299 6.44 -22.05 -1.86
C LEU A 299 6.66 -21.91 -0.35
N LYS A 300 5.58 -21.82 0.44
CA LYS A 300 5.64 -21.86 1.91
C LYS A 300 6.01 -23.25 2.45
N GLU A 301 5.49 -24.33 1.85
CA GLU A 301 5.82 -25.71 2.27
C GLU A 301 7.27 -26.12 1.95
N LEU A 302 7.91 -25.51 0.95
CA LEU A 302 9.29 -25.84 0.55
C LEU A 302 10.37 -25.38 1.55
N ASN A 303 9.98 -24.88 2.73
CA ASN A 303 10.89 -24.60 3.85
C ASN A 303 12.04 -23.65 3.49
N GLY A 304 11.81 -22.73 2.54
CA GLY A 304 12.77 -21.69 2.21
C GLY A 304 13.16 -20.85 3.43
N GLU A 305 12.29 -20.80 4.46
CA GLU A 305 12.44 -20.04 5.71
C GLU A 305 13.83 -20.12 6.36
N VAL A 306 14.53 -21.25 6.22
CA VAL A 306 15.85 -21.50 6.79
C VAL A 306 16.99 -20.83 6.00
N ILE A 307 16.77 -20.48 4.73
CA ILE A 307 17.77 -19.82 3.87
C ILE A 307 17.74 -18.29 4.02
N TRP A 308 16.62 -17.72 4.52
CA TRP A 308 16.33 -16.29 4.35
C TRP A 308 16.75 -15.37 5.52
N GLU A 309 16.78 -15.87 6.76
CA GLU A 309 17.01 -15.04 7.97
C GLU A 309 18.42 -14.42 8.11
N PRO A 310 19.53 -15.12 7.81
CA PRO A 310 20.86 -14.56 8.08
C PRO A 310 21.29 -13.47 7.09
N HIS A 311 20.52 -13.24 6.02
CA HIS A 311 20.91 -12.30 4.98
C HIS A 311 20.31 -10.90 5.14
N TYR A 312 19.14 -10.72 5.77
CA TYR A 312 18.39 -9.45 5.74
C TYR A 312 17.98 -8.88 7.12
N LEU A 313 18.36 -9.54 8.22
CA LEU A 313 18.21 -9.07 9.61
C LEU A 313 19.57 -8.83 10.28
#